data_AF-A0A2K6SHJ0-F1
#
_entry.id   AF-A0A2K6SHJ0-F1
#
_cell.length_a   1.000
_cell.length_b   1.000
_cell.length_c   1.000
_cell.angle_alpha   90.00
_cell.angle_beta   90.00
_cell.angle_gamma   90.00
#
_symmetry.space_group_name_H-M   'P 1'
#
loop_
_entity.id
_entity.type
_entity.pdbx_description
1 polymer ?
#
loop_
_entity_poly.entity_id
_entity_poly.type
_entity_poly.pdbx_seq_one_letter_code
_entity_poly.pdbx_strand_id
1 'polypeptide(L)'
;MEFGSEVRRKAHEARAGVLAERKAMEEAAEHRELMAWNQAENRRLHELRIARLRQEAREQEQRQAEEQARKAEEARTWAQLKEREVLQLQEEAKNFITPENLEARVEAALDSPKSYNWAITREGMVVRPQPRGS
;
A
#
# COMPACT_ATOMS: atom_id res chain seq x y z
N MET A 1 40.78 -0.28 75.16
CA MET A 1 39.70 -1.01 74.46
C MET A 1 38.68 -0.08 73.77
N GLU A 2 38.98 1.22 73.57
CA GLU A 2 37.97 2.23 73.18
C GLU A 2 37.77 2.39 71.65
N PHE A 3 38.80 2.12 70.84
CA PHE A 3 38.70 2.27 69.39
C PHE A 3 37.71 1.27 68.74
N GLY A 4 37.69 0.03 69.22
CA GLY A 4 36.80 -1.01 68.69
C GLY A 4 35.31 -0.81 69.01
N SER A 5 34.97 -0.08 70.08
CA SER A 5 33.58 0.32 70.35
C SER A 5 33.18 1.52 69.50
N GLU A 6 34.09 2.48 69.26
CA GLU A 6 33.82 3.63 68.41
C GLU A 6 33.61 3.25 66.94
N VAL A 7 34.40 2.33 66.40
CA VAL A 7 34.21 1.80 65.03
C VAL A 7 32.84 1.11 64.89
N ARG A 8 32.44 0.30 65.89
CA ARG A 8 31.12 -0.34 65.90
C ARG A 8 29.98 0.66 66.01
N ARG A 9 30.14 1.72 66.81
CA ARG A 9 29.16 2.81 66.91
C ARG A 9 29.00 3.56 65.58
N LYS A 10 30.10 3.97 64.93
CA LYS A 10 30.05 4.65 63.62
C LYS A 10 29.44 3.76 62.54
N ALA A 11 29.74 2.46 62.54
CA ALA A 11 29.14 1.51 61.61
C ALA A 11 27.63 1.35 61.84
N HIS A 12 27.17 1.37 63.10
CA HIS A 12 25.74 1.35 63.43
C HIS A 12 25.06 2.66 63.04
N GLU A 13 25.65 3.82 63.36
CA GLU A 13 25.12 5.14 62.99
C GLU A 13 25.04 5.34 61.47
N ALA A 14 26.00 4.80 60.71
CA ALA A 14 25.96 4.85 59.25
C ALA A 14 24.87 3.95 58.63
N ARG A 15 24.52 2.84 59.29
CA ARG A 15 23.54 1.86 58.79
C ARG A 15 22.12 2.11 59.27
N ALA A 16 21.97 2.48 60.52
CA ALA A 16 20.70 2.60 61.25
C ALA A 16 20.73 3.79 62.23
N GLY A 17 21.55 4.82 61.94
CA GLY A 17 21.47 6.07 62.66
C GLY A 17 20.26 6.88 62.20
N VAL A 18 19.74 7.72 63.09
CA VAL A 18 18.56 8.57 62.84
C VAL A 18 18.70 9.42 61.59
N LEU A 19 19.91 9.90 61.29
CA LEU A 19 20.18 10.67 60.07
C LEU A 19 20.11 9.82 58.79
N ALA A 20 20.60 8.57 58.84
CA ALA A 20 20.54 7.65 57.72
C ALA A 20 19.09 7.24 57.43
N GLU A 21 18.30 6.95 58.46
CA GLU A 21 16.87 6.62 58.31
C GLU A 21 16.04 7.80 57.78
N ARG A 22 16.28 9.02 58.29
CA ARG A 22 15.60 10.23 57.78
C ARG A 22 15.91 10.47 56.31
N LYS A 23 17.19 10.38 55.93
CA LYS A 23 17.60 10.55 54.54
C LYS A 23 16.97 9.49 53.62
N ALA A 24 16.93 8.23 54.06
CA ALA A 24 16.28 7.16 53.31
C ALA A 24 14.76 7.40 53.15
N MET A 25 14.10 7.95 54.18
CA MET A 25 12.68 8.33 54.09
C MET A 25 12.44 9.50 53.14
N GLU A 26 13.31 10.52 53.18
CA GLU A 26 13.28 11.68 52.28
C GLU A 26 13.48 11.24 50.83
N GLU A 27 14.51 10.46 50.53
CA GLU A 27 14.77 9.91 49.18
C GLU A 27 13.60 9.05 48.67
N ALA A 28 12.99 8.23 49.53
CA ALA A 28 11.82 7.45 49.17
C ALA A 28 10.57 8.32 48.93
N ALA A 29 10.43 9.43 49.65
CA ALA A 29 9.36 10.40 49.42
C ALA A 29 9.55 11.14 48.08
N GLU A 30 10.73 11.69 47.83
CA GLU A 30 11.08 12.34 46.57
C GLU A 30 10.88 11.41 45.38
N HIS A 31 11.32 10.15 45.50
CA HIS A 31 11.11 9.15 44.45
C HIS A 31 9.61 8.96 44.14
N ARG A 32 8.76 8.84 45.16
CA ARG A 32 7.31 8.70 44.97
C ARG A 32 6.69 9.91 44.28
N GLU A 33 7.13 11.12 44.64
CA GLU A 33 6.67 12.36 44.01
C GLU A 33 7.06 12.43 42.52
N LEU A 34 8.32 12.10 42.21
CA LEU A 34 8.81 12.05 40.83
C LEU A 34 8.07 11.00 39.99
N MET A 35 7.79 9.83 40.58
CA MET A 35 7.00 8.80 39.89
C MET A 35 5.55 9.25 39.65
N ALA A 36 4.92 9.93 40.61
CA ALA A 36 3.57 10.48 40.43
C ALA A 36 3.55 11.55 39.34
N TRP A 37 4.54 12.44 39.30
CA TRP A 37 4.70 13.44 38.24
C TRP A 37 4.90 12.80 36.86
N ASN A 38 5.79 11.80 36.76
CA ASN A 38 6.03 11.09 35.51
C ASN A 38 4.75 10.42 34.99
N GLN A 39 3.97 9.79 35.88
CA GLN A 39 2.69 9.20 35.52
C GLN A 39 1.67 10.24 35.03
N ALA A 40 1.63 11.42 35.66
CA ALA A 40 0.76 12.51 35.21
C ALA A 40 1.13 13.01 33.81
N GLU A 41 2.43 13.21 33.56
CA GLU A 41 2.90 13.65 32.24
C GLU A 41 2.67 12.58 31.17
N ASN A 42 2.88 11.29 31.50
CA ASN A 42 2.57 10.19 30.59
C ASN A 42 1.07 10.16 30.22
N ARG A 43 0.16 10.43 31.18
CA ARG A 43 -1.28 10.53 30.90
C ARG A 43 -1.58 11.70 29.94
N ARG A 44 -0.99 12.87 30.19
CA ARG A 44 -1.14 14.05 29.32
C ARG A 44 -0.68 13.75 27.88
N LEU A 45 0.49 13.13 27.73
CA LEU A 45 1.02 12.75 26.41
C LEU A 45 0.18 11.66 25.74
N HIS A 46 -0.40 10.74 26.51
CA HIS A 46 -1.29 9.70 25.99
C HIS A 46 -2.56 10.30 25.37
N GLU A 47 -3.18 11.27 26.03
CA GLU A 47 -4.36 11.97 25.51
C GLU A 47 -4.05 12.70 24.19
N LEU A 48 -2.91 13.40 24.12
CA LEU A 48 -2.43 14.04 22.88
C LEU A 48 -2.20 13.02 21.76
N ARG A 49 -1.63 11.85 22.09
CA ARG A 49 -1.44 10.76 21.14
C ARG A 49 -2.78 10.25 20.61
N ILE A 50 -3.77 10.04 21.48
CA ILE A 50 -5.12 9.61 21.06
C ILE A 50 -5.74 10.64 20.11
N ALA A 51 -5.65 11.93 20.42
CA ALA A 51 -6.17 12.99 19.57
C ALA A 51 -5.51 12.96 18.18
N ARG A 52 -4.18 12.82 18.12
CA ARG A 52 -3.44 12.68 16.86
C ARG A 52 -3.86 11.45 16.07
N LEU A 53 -3.94 10.28 16.71
CA LEU A 53 -4.34 9.03 16.05
C LEU A 53 -5.77 9.10 15.47
N ARG A 54 -6.70 9.78 16.17
CA ARG A 54 -8.05 10.00 15.65
C ARG A 54 -8.05 10.88 14.40
N GLN A 55 -7.17 11.88 14.34
CA GLN A 55 -7.02 12.73 13.16
C GLN A 55 -6.41 11.94 12.00
N GLU A 56 -5.32 11.21 12.25
CA GLU A 56 -4.67 10.35 11.26
C GLU A 56 -5.64 9.30 10.69
N ALA A 57 -6.49 8.70 11.53
CA ALA A 57 -7.51 7.74 11.10
C ALA A 57 -8.53 8.37 10.13
N ARG A 58 -9.02 9.59 10.42
CA ARG A 58 -9.95 10.31 9.52
C ARG A 58 -9.31 10.62 8.16
N GLU A 59 -8.06 11.08 8.17
CA GLU A 59 -7.31 11.34 6.94
C GLU A 59 -7.01 10.05 6.15
N GLN A 60 -6.81 8.94 6.86
CA GLN A 60 -6.65 7.63 6.22
C GLN A 60 -7.95 7.14 5.59
N GLU A 61 -9.08 7.28 6.26
CA GLU A 61 -10.41 6.95 5.71
C GLU A 61 -10.71 7.76 4.44
N GLN A 62 -10.42 9.06 4.44
CA GLN A 62 -10.57 9.91 3.25
C GLN A 62 -9.72 9.44 2.08
N ARG A 63 -8.42 9.19 2.32
CA ARG A 63 -7.50 8.68 1.29
C ARG A 63 -7.93 7.31 0.76
N GLN A 64 -8.42 6.44 1.63
CA GLN A 64 -8.95 5.13 1.22
C GLN A 64 -10.19 5.31 0.35
N ALA A 65 -11.13 6.19 0.71
CA ALA A 65 -12.32 6.45 -0.09
C ALA A 65 -11.96 6.96 -1.50
N GLU A 66 -11.01 7.89 -1.60
CA GLU A 66 -10.50 8.40 -2.88
C GLU A 66 -9.83 7.30 -3.71
N GLU A 67 -8.99 6.47 -3.09
CA GLU A 67 -8.31 5.37 -3.78
C GLU A 67 -9.32 4.32 -4.27
N GLN A 68 -10.35 4.00 -3.47
CA GLN A 68 -11.40 3.08 -3.87
C GLN A 68 -12.24 3.65 -5.03
N ALA A 69 -12.55 4.94 -5.01
CA ALA A 69 -13.24 5.60 -6.10
C ALA A 69 -12.43 5.54 -7.41
N ARG A 70 -11.12 5.83 -7.35
CA ARG A 70 -10.23 5.74 -8.50
C ARG A 70 -10.15 4.31 -9.05
N LYS A 71 -9.95 3.32 -8.17
CA LYS A 71 -9.92 1.90 -8.56
C LYS A 71 -11.23 1.45 -9.20
N ALA A 72 -12.37 1.93 -8.69
CA ALA A 72 -13.67 1.62 -9.27
C ALA A 72 -13.82 2.20 -10.68
N GLU A 73 -13.32 3.40 -10.93
CA GLU A 73 -13.31 4.01 -12.27
C GLU A 73 -12.38 3.27 -13.23
N GLU A 74 -11.16 2.96 -12.82
CA GLU A 74 -10.20 2.15 -13.59
C GLU A 74 -10.80 0.77 -13.93
N ALA A 75 -11.45 0.12 -12.98
CA ALA A 75 -12.11 -1.17 -13.20
C ALA A 75 -13.28 -1.05 -14.19
N ARG A 76 -14.07 0.03 -14.13
CA ARG A 76 -15.17 0.28 -15.08
C ARG A 76 -14.65 0.49 -16.49
N THR A 77 -13.63 1.33 -16.66
CA THR A 77 -13.05 1.59 -17.99
C THR A 77 -12.41 0.32 -18.57
N TRP A 78 -11.72 -0.47 -17.75
CA TRP A 78 -11.20 -1.77 -18.16
C TRP A 78 -12.31 -2.74 -18.59
N ALA A 79 -13.39 -2.84 -17.80
CA ALA A 79 -14.52 -3.70 -18.12
C ALA A 79 -15.17 -3.31 -19.47
N GLN A 80 -15.35 -2.02 -19.72
CA GLN A 80 -15.90 -1.52 -20.99
C GLN A 80 -14.98 -1.85 -22.18
N LEU A 81 -13.66 -1.73 -22.03
CA LEU A 81 -12.71 -2.11 -23.07
C LEU A 81 -12.80 -3.60 -23.38
N LYS A 82 -12.86 -4.45 -22.35
CA LYS A 82 -12.99 -5.90 -22.53
C LYS A 82 -14.33 -6.31 -23.12
N GLU A 83 -15.41 -5.65 -22.73
CA GLU A 83 -16.71 -5.85 -23.35
C GLU A 83 -16.67 -5.54 -24.85
N ARG A 84 -16.03 -4.43 -25.25
CA ARG A 84 -15.85 -4.08 -26.66
C ARG A 84 -15.01 -5.11 -27.41
N GLU A 85 -13.92 -5.60 -26.82
CA GLU A 85 -13.09 -6.65 -27.43
C GLU A 85 -13.91 -7.94 -27.65
N VAL A 86 -14.75 -8.33 -26.68
CA VAL A 86 -15.61 -9.51 -26.80
C VAL A 86 -16.66 -9.32 -27.89
N LEU A 87 -17.31 -8.15 -27.96
CA LEU A 87 -18.28 -7.84 -29.02
C LEU A 87 -17.64 -7.86 -30.41
N GLN A 88 -16.43 -7.31 -30.54
CA GLN A 88 -15.67 -7.38 -31.79
C GLN A 88 -15.38 -8.84 -32.18
N LEU A 89 -14.94 -9.65 -31.22
CA LEU A 89 -14.67 -11.07 -31.47
C LEU A 89 -15.94 -11.85 -31.82
N GLN A 90 -17.10 -11.51 -31.24
CA GLN A 90 -18.38 -12.11 -31.61
C GLN A 90 -18.75 -11.84 -33.07
N GLU A 91 -18.50 -10.62 -33.56
CA GLU A 91 -18.71 -10.28 -34.97
C GLU A 91 -17.70 -10.97 -35.89
N GLU A 92 -16.42 -11.02 -35.50
CA GLU A 92 -15.38 -11.72 -36.26
C GLU A 92 -15.62 -13.24 -36.31
N ALA A 93 -16.14 -13.82 -35.22
CA ALA A 93 -16.42 -15.26 -35.13
C ALA A 93 -17.48 -15.72 -36.14
N LYS A 94 -18.41 -14.84 -36.55
CA LYS A 94 -19.37 -15.15 -37.62
C LYS A 94 -18.69 -15.43 -38.96
N ASN A 95 -17.48 -14.93 -39.15
CA ASN A 95 -16.69 -15.13 -40.37
C ASN A 95 -15.79 -16.37 -40.31
N PHE A 96 -15.77 -17.11 -39.19
CA PHE A 96 -14.94 -18.30 -39.06
C PHE A 96 -15.40 -19.43 -39.97
N ILE A 97 -14.44 -20.26 -40.36
CA ILE A 97 -14.70 -21.46 -41.16
C ILE A 97 -15.15 -22.56 -40.20
N THR A 98 -16.34 -23.08 -40.44
CA THR A 98 -16.94 -24.21 -39.72
C THR A 98 -17.02 -25.42 -40.66
N PRO A 99 -17.21 -26.64 -40.15
CA PRO A 99 -17.32 -27.83 -41.00
C PRO A 99 -18.41 -27.70 -42.08
N GLU A 100 -19.48 -26.96 -41.78
CA GLU A 100 -20.64 -26.77 -42.67
C GLU A 100 -20.37 -25.76 -43.79
N ASN A 101 -19.51 -24.76 -43.57
CA ASN A 101 -19.22 -23.71 -44.56
C ASN A 101 -17.88 -23.93 -45.31
N LEU A 102 -17.19 -25.04 -45.03
CA LEU A 102 -15.83 -25.32 -45.48
C LEU A 102 -15.70 -25.34 -47.02
N GLU A 103 -16.53 -26.13 -47.71
CA GLU A 103 -16.44 -26.30 -49.16
C GLU A 103 -16.66 -24.96 -49.90
N ALA A 104 -17.69 -24.21 -49.50
CA ALA A 104 -17.99 -22.90 -50.07
C ALA A 104 -16.87 -21.87 -49.84
N ARG A 105 -16.20 -21.91 -48.67
CA ARG A 105 -15.07 -21.03 -48.36
C ARG A 105 -13.82 -21.39 -49.16
N VAL A 106 -13.59 -22.68 -49.45
CA VAL A 106 -12.48 -23.15 -50.29
C VAL A 106 -12.65 -22.65 -51.73
N GLU A 107 -13.85 -22.82 -52.31
CA GLU A 107 -14.14 -22.36 -53.68
C GLU A 107 -13.97 -20.83 -53.81
N ALA A 108 -14.59 -20.07 -52.90
CA ALA A 108 -14.46 -18.61 -52.88
C ALA A 108 -13.00 -18.13 -52.72
N ALA A 109 -12.16 -18.87 -51.99
CA ALA A 109 -10.74 -18.53 -51.82
C ALA A 109 -9.90 -18.84 -53.08
N LEU A 110 -10.27 -19.86 -53.85
CA LEU A 110 -9.64 -20.15 -55.14
C LEU A 110 -9.98 -19.09 -56.19
N ASP A 111 -11.22 -18.61 -56.18
CA ASP A 111 -11.71 -17.60 -57.13
C ASP A 111 -11.19 -16.17 -56.85
N SER A 112 -10.88 -15.86 -55.57
CA SER A 112 -10.47 -14.51 -55.15
C SER A 112 -9.05 -14.48 -54.56
N PRO A 113 -8.00 -14.41 -55.40
CA PRO A 113 -6.62 -14.27 -54.92
C PRO A 113 -6.41 -12.92 -54.22
N LYS A 114 -6.01 -12.96 -52.94
CA LYS A 114 -5.73 -11.76 -52.14
C LYS A 114 -4.22 -11.50 -52.05
N SER A 115 -3.75 -10.40 -52.64
CA SER A 115 -2.35 -10.00 -52.55
C SER A 115 -2.09 -9.14 -51.31
N TYR A 116 -1.09 -9.53 -50.51
CA TYR A 116 -0.58 -8.74 -49.39
C TYR A 116 0.71 -7.97 -49.75
N ASN A 117 1.08 -7.92 -51.03
CA ASN A 117 2.27 -7.18 -51.46
C ASN A 117 2.01 -5.68 -51.32
N TRP A 118 2.89 -4.98 -50.61
CA TRP A 118 2.93 -3.53 -50.52
C TRP A 118 4.40 -3.09 -50.41
N ALA A 119 4.68 -1.87 -50.86
CA ALA A 119 5.99 -1.23 -50.77
C ALA A 119 5.88 0.04 -49.92
N ILE A 120 7.01 0.54 -49.44
CA ILE A 120 7.08 1.82 -48.71
C ILE A 120 8.08 2.74 -49.40
N THR A 121 7.71 4.01 -49.57
CA THR A 121 8.61 5.01 -50.15
C THR A 121 9.61 5.51 -49.10
N ARG A 122 10.63 6.26 -49.53
CA ARG A 122 11.61 6.86 -48.60
C ARG A 122 10.95 7.87 -47.64
N GLU A 123 9.81 8.41 -48.03
CA GLU A 123 8.97 9.34 -47.24
C GLU A 123 8.02 8.60 -46.29
N GLY A 124 8.05 7.26 -46.24
CA GLY A 124 7.21 6.44 -45.36
C GLY A 124 5.80 6.18 -45.89
N MET A 125 5.51 6.51 -47.15
CA MET A 125 4.19 6.29 -47.74
C MET A 125 4.03 4.85 -48.23
N VAL A 126 2.90 4.21 -47.90
CA VAL A 126 2.56 2.86 -48.36
C VAL A 126 2.06 2.92 -49.81
N VAL A 127 2.73 2.18 -50.70
CA VAL A 127 2.35 2.01 -52.11
C VAL A 127 1.90 0.57 -52.33
N ARG A 128 0.66 0.38 -52.75
CA ARG A 128 0.13 -0.96 -53.11
C ARG A 128 0.23 -1.15 -54.63
N PRO A 129 0.62 -2.32 -55.11
CA PRO A 129 0.62 -2.61 -56.54
C PRO A 129 -0.81 -2.55 -57.07
N GLN A 130 -1.06 -1.77 -58.12
CA GLN A 130 -2.35 -1.79 -58.80
C GLN A 130 -2.50 -3.12 -59.57
N PRO A 131 -3.69 -3.72 -59.57
CA PRO A 131 -3.94 -4.90 -60.38
C PRO A 131 -3.69 -4.55 -61.85
N ARG A 132 -2.80 -5.29 -62.51
CA ARG A 132 -2.72 -5.23 -63.98
C ARG A 132 -3.98 -5.91 -64.48
N GLY A 133 -4.90 -5.12 -65.05
CA GLY A 133 -6.12 -5.65 -65.65
C GLY A 133 -5.80 -6.75 -66.66
N SER A 134 -6.59 -7.83 -66.62
CA SER A 134 -6.69 -8.80 -67.70
C SER A 134 -7.19 -8.15 -68.98
#